data_AF-A0A0N0ZWT6-F1
#
_entry.id   AF-A0A0N0ZWT6-F1
#
_cell.length_a   1.000
_cell.length_b   1.000
_cell.length_c   1.000
_cell.angle_alpha   90.00
_cell.angle_beta   90.00
_cell.angle_gamma   90.00
#
_symmetry.space_group_name_H-M   'P 1'
#
loop_
_entity.id
_entity.type
_entity.pdbx_description
1 polymer ?
#
loop_
_entity_poly.entity_id
_entity_poly.type
_entity_poly.pdbx_seq_one_letter_code
_entity_poly.pdbx_strand_id
1 'polypeptide(L)'
;MKLFQWFTKEKAMKNNNTEPAIHVGKDDSIPPHPFIERCKYLREEYGLIVPDIYISFFTRHKVSENNFRYKCLWDNEIYERVFYTKEFIVYVVKRYAEIHGEQADYTHLQEILDEAHYEFILKENRFAADHMDISFIDQCYEELERNQDCLIIGIETYADCGGAEYMIMTSDKKGYRGGGYHGMSEDLDINGITITYEILNYYGTVGDTIIKEHSSARTNQSF
;
A
#
# COMPACT_ATOMS: atom_id res chain seq x y z
N MET A 1 -56.19 -31.22 -0.41
CA MET A 1 -55.96 -29.77 -0.58
C MET A 1 -54.83 -29.58 -1.60
N LYS A 2 -55.09 -28.83 -2.68
CA LYS A 2 -54.15 -28.55 -3.77
C LYS A 2 -53.29 -27.35 -3.39
N LEU A 3 -51.96 -27.46 -3.46
CA LEU A 3 -51.06 -26.31 -3.54
C LEU A 3 -50.79 -26.05 -5.03
N PHE A 4 -51.19 -24.87 -5.48
CA PHE A 4 -51.00 -24.38 -6.84
C PHE A 4 -49.59 -23.80 -7.01
N GLN A 5 -48.90 -24.24 -8.07
CA GLN A 5 -47.85 -23.47 -8.74
C GLN A 5 -48.44 -22.17 -9.30
N TRP A 6 -47.70 -21.06 -9.28
CA TRP A 6 -47.86 -20.00 -10.30
C TRP A 6 -46.61 -19.10 -10.40
N PHE A 7 -45.93 -19.27 -11.55
CA PHE A 7 -45.18 -18.36 -12.42
C PHE A 7 -44.39 -17.13 -11.91
N THR A 8 -43.12 -17.17 -12.33
CA THR A 8 -42.19 -16.09 -12.67
C THR A 8 -42.81 -14.91 -13.42
N LYS A 9 -42.45 -13.70 -12.98
CA LYS A 9 -42.41 -12.49 -13.82
C LYS A 9 -41.23 -11.63 -13.38
N GLU A 10 -40.11 -11.80 -14.09
CA GLU A 10 -39.03 -10.82 -14.13
C GLU A 10 -39.58 -9.50 -14.67
N LYS A 11 -39.48 -8.44 -13.88
CA LYS A 11 -39.52 -7.07 -14.41
C LYS A 11 -38.10 -6.63 -14.66
N ALA A 12 -37.70 -6.75 -15.92
CA ALA A 12 -36.53 -6.10 -16.48
C ALA A 12 -36.66 -4.58 -16.32
N MET A 13 -35.99 -4.00 -15.33
CA MET A 13 -35.61 -2.59 -15.35
C MET A 13 -34.35 -2.49 -16.22
N LYS A 14 -34.54 -2.06 -17.48
CA LYS A 14 -33.48 -1.56 -18.33
C LYS A 14 -32.90 -0.30 -17.70
N ASN A 15 -31.80 -0.43 -16.96
CA ASN A 15 -30.88 0.68 -16.77
C ASN A 15 -29.93 0.70 -17.98
N ASN A 16 -30.27 1.56 -18.93
CA ASN A 16 -29.34 2.00 -19.96
C ASN A 16 -28.30 2.91 -19.29
N ASN A 17 -27.26 2.30 -18.70
CA ASN A 17 -25.97 2.95 -18.49
C ASN A 17 -24.92 2.03 -19.10
N THR A 18 -24.92 1.95 -20.43
CA THR A 18 -23.74 1.56 -21.16
C THR A 18 -22.72 2.68 -20.93
N GLU A 19 -21.83 2.48 -19.97
CA GLU A 19 -20.57 3.21 -19.95
C GLU A 19 -19.96 3.10 -21.35
N PRO A 20 -19.42 4.19 -21.93
CA PRO A 20 -18.72 4.06 -23.18
C PRO A 20 -17.52 3.16 -22.92
N ALA A 21 -17.61 1.90 -23.40
CA ALA A 21 -16.44 1.07 -23.60
C ALA A 21 -15.55 1.84 -24.57
N ILE A 22 -14.57 2.56 -24.03
CA ILE A 22 -13.50 3.14 -24.83
C ILE A 22 -12.72 1.93 -25.33
N HIS A 23 -13.10 1.41 -26.49
CA HIS A 23 -12.21 0.63 -27.33
C HIS A 23 -11.10 1.57 -27.77
N VAL A 24 -10.09 1.74 -26.91
CA VAL A 24 -8.78 2.19 -27.35
C VAL A 24 -8.25 1.05 -28.23
N GLY A 25 -8.42 1.17 -29.53
CA GLY A 25 -7.58 0.41 -30.44
C GLY A 25 -6.14 0.65 -29.99
N LYS A 26 -5.41 -0.43 -29.70
CA LYS A 26 -3.96 -0.35 -29.53
C LYS A 26 -3.39 0.13 -30.85
N ASP A 27 -3.23 1.44 -30.97
CA ASP A 27 -2.42 2.03 -32.00
C ASP A 27 -0.97 1.83 -31.54
N ASP A 28 -0.36 0.74 -32.00
CA ASP A 28 1.03 0.39 -31.70
C ASP A 28 2.04 1.42 -32.25
N SER A 29 1.57 2.50 -32.92
CA SER A 29 2.40 3.62 -33.35
C SER A 29 2.66 4.69 -32.28
N ILE A 30 1.91 4.70 -31.18
CA ILE A 30 2.14 5.64 -30.07
C ILE A 30 3.16 5.00 -29.12
N PRO A 31 4.36 5.59 -28.95
CA PRO A 31 5.33 5.07 -28.00
C PRO A 31 4.70 5.05 -26.59
N PRO A 32 4.87 3.96 -25.82
CA PRO A 32 4.34 3.88 -24.47
C PRO A 32 4.90 5.03 -23.64
N HIS A 33 4.05 5.63 -22.79
CA HIS A 33 4.49 6.69 -21.88
C HIS A 33 5.73 6.19 -21.10
N PRO A 34 6.80 6.99 -20.95
CA PRO A 34 8.06 6.53 -20.33
C PRO A 34 7.87 5.84 -18.96
N PHE A 35 6.86 6.28 -18.21
CA PHE A 35 6.49 5.70 -16.93
C PHE A 35 6.11 4.21 -17.00
N ILE A 36 5.55 3.74 -18.12
CA ILE A 36 5.18 2.32 -18.30
C ILE A 36 6.44 1.46 -18.33
N GLU A 37 7.46 1.87 -19.08
CA GLU A 37 8.75 1.16 -19.10
C GLU A 37 9.45 1.27 -17.74
N ARG A 38 9.34 2.41 -17.07
CA ARG A 38 9.85 2.56 -15.70
C ARG A 38 9.18 1.58 -14.72
N CYS A 39 7.87 1.38 -14.81
CA CYS A 39 7.16 0.40 -13.97
C CYS A 39 7.62 -1.04 -14.23
N LYS A 40 7.99 -1.39 -15.47
CA LYS A 40 8.58 -2.70 -15.77
C LYS A 40 9.95 -2.85 -15.12
N TYR A 41 10.82 -1.86 -15.27
CA TYR A 41 12.13 -1.82 -14.63
C TYR A 41 12.02 -1.96 -13.11
N LEU A 42 11.13 -1.20 -12.46
CA LEU A 42 10.91 -1.26 -11.01
C LEU A 42 10.53 -2.66 -10.54
N ARG A 43 9.70 -3.36 -11.31
CA ARG A 43 9.30 -4.74 -11.03
C ARG A 43 10.45 -5.72 -11.20
N GLU A 44 11.21 -5.61 -12.28
CA GLU A 44 12.28 -6.55 -12.63
C GLU A 44 13.49 -6.42 -11.69
N GLU A 45 13.88 -5.18 -11.39
CA GLU A 45 15.04 -4.91 -10.54
C GLU A 45 14.71 -5.01 -9.05
N TYR A 46 13.63 -4.38 -8.59
CA TYR A 46 13.33 -4.22 -7.16
C TYR A 46 12.14 -5.07 -6.69
N GLY A 47 11.40 -5.72 -7.59
CA GLY A 47 10.14 -6.39 -7.23
C GLY A 47 8.98 -5.44 -6.96
N LEU A 48 9.16 -4.13 -7.14
CA LEU A 48 8.13 -3.15 -6.85
C LEU A 48 7.02 -3.18 -7.90
N ILE A 49 5.83 -3.61 -7.50
CA ILE A 49 4.62 -3.60 -8.33
C ILE A 49 3.88 -2.28 -8.09
N VAL A 50 4.05 -1.31 -9.00
CA VAL A 50 3.31 -0.05 -8.96
C VAL A 50 1.81 -0.31 -9.26
N PRO A 51 0.87 0.06 -8.38
CA PRO A 51 -0.56 -0.15 -8.63
C PRO A 51 -1.09 0.62 -9.86
N ASP A 52 -2.06 0.02 -10.57
CA ASP A 52 -2.64 0.57 -11.81
C ASP A 52 -3.23 1.97 -11.66
N ILE A 53 -3.70 2.32 -10.46
CA ILE A 53 -4.22 3.65 -10.15
C ILE A 53 -3.13 4.72 -10.34
N TYR A 54 -1.89 4.45 -9.93
CA TYR A 54 -0.77 5.36 -10.15
C TYR A 54 -0.37 5.41 -11.62
N ILE A 55 -0.28 4.26 -12.28
CA ILE A 55 0.06 4.18 -13.72
C ILE A 55 -0.94 5.01 -14.53
N SER A 56 -2.24 4.77 -14.31
CA SER A 56 -3.33 5.49 -14.98
C SER A 56 -3.28 6.99 -14.71
N PHE A 57 -3.05 7.36 -13.45
CA PHE A 57 -3.00 8.76 -13.05
C PHE A 57 -1.81 9.49 -13.70
N PHE A 58 -0.61 8.93 -13.62
CA PHE A 58 0.61 9.56 -14.13
C PHE A 58 0.58 9.70 -15.65
N THR A 59 0.16 8.65 -16.35
CA THR A 59 0.08 8.65 -17.81
C THR A 59 -0.98 9.61 -18.32
N ARG A 60 -2.17 9.64 -17.70
CA ARG A 60 -3.27 10.54 -18.09
C ARG A 60 -2.93 12.00 -17.86
N HIS A 61 -2.30 12.32 -16.73
CA HIS A 61 -1.99 13.69 -16.34
C HIS A 61 -0.59 14.14 -16.77
N LYS A 62 0.19 13.28 -17.43
CA LYS A 62 1.57 13.56 -17.89
C LYS A 62 2.42 14.14 -16.76
N VAL A 63 2.35 13.52 -15.59
CA VAL A 63 3.10 13.96 -14.40
C VAL A 63 4.60 13.89 -14.71
N SER A 64 5.31 15.00 -14.48
CA SER A 64 6.76 15.08 -14.69
C SER A 64 7.51 14.12 -13.78
N GLU A 65 8.56 13.49 -14.30
CA GLU A 65 9.51 12.68 -13.51
C GLU A 65 10.15 13.46 -12.34
N ASN A 66 10.26 14.78 -12.50
CA ASN A 66 10.81 15.68 -11.49
C ASN A 66 9.75 16.18 -10.49
N ASN A 67 8.52 15.68 -10.53
CA ASN A 67 7.52 16.03 -9.53
C ASN A 67 7.96 15.47 -8.17
N PHE A 68 8.18 16.36 -7.21
CA PHE A 68 8.76 16.00 -5.91
C PHE A 68 7.99 14.90 -5.16
N ARG A 69 6.67 14.78 -5.33
CA ARG A 69 5.85 13.75 -4.65
C ARG A 69 5.95 12.37 -5.29
N TYR A 70 6.53 12.28 -6.48
CA TYR A 70 6.51 11.08 -7.31
C TYR A 70 7.88 10.72 -7.89
N LYS A 71 8.88 11.56 -7.65
CA LYS A 71 10.27 11.35 -8.05
C LYS A 71 10.84 10.06 -7.47
N CYS A 72 10.37 9.61 -6.31
CA CYS A 72 10.78 8.33 -5.71
C CYS A 72 10.59 7.12 -6.64
N LEU A 73 9.61 7.15 -7.55
CA LEU A 73 9.42 6.09 -8.55
C LEU A 73 10.42 6.15 -9.71
N TRP A 74 11.14 7.26 -9.84
CA TRP A 74 12.16 7.50 -10.87
C TRP A 74 13.59 7.40 -10.32
N ASP A 75 13.76 7.48 -9.00
CA ASP A 75 15.06 7.38 -8.33
C ASP A 75 15.61 5.95 -8.33
N ASN A 76 16.94 5.82 -8.27
CA ASN A 76 17.62 4.51 -8.28
C ASN A 76 17.60 3.81 -6.93
N GLU A 77 17.24 4.53 -5.88
CA GLU A 77 17.07 4.01 -4.53
C GLU A 77 15.61 4.16 -4.17
N ILE A 78 15.02 3.06 -3.72
CA ILE A 78 13.65 3.00 -3.24
C ILE A 78 13.75 2.87 -1.74
N TYR A 79 13.07 3.76 -1.04
CA TYR A 79 12.98 3.75 0.41
C TYR A 79 11.59 3.25 0.78
N GLU A 80 11.44 1.93 0.87
CA GLU A 80 10.23 1.31 1.38
C GLU A 80 10.18 1.32 2.91
N ARG A 81 8.96 1.30 3.45
CA ARG A 81 8.69 1.00 4.84
C ARG A 81 7.43 0.14 4.92
N VAL A 82 7.45 -0.85 5.81
CA VAL A 82 6.29 -1.67 6.14
C VAL A 82 5.57 -1.05 7.34
N PHE A 83 4.24 -1.01 7.27
CA PHE A 83 3.38 -0.70 8.41
C PHE A 83 2.47 -1.90 8.64
N TYR A 84 2.49 -2.43 9.85
CA TYR A 84 1.68 -3.58 10.19
C TYR A 84 0.21 -3.17 10.32
N THR A 85 -0.68 -4.03 9.84
CA THR A 85 -2.08 -3.92 10.21
C THR A 85 -2.30 -4.47 11.61
N LYS A 86 -3.37 -3.99 12.26
CA LYS A 86 -3.80 -4.51 13.55
C LYS A 86 -4.01 -6.03 13.50
N GLU A 87 -4.62 -6.53 12.42
CA GLU A 87 -4.87 -7.94 12.20
C GLU A 87 -3.57 -8.76 12.21
N PHE A 88 -2.53 -8.25 11.55
CA PHE A 88 -1.21 -8.89 11.55
C PHE A 88 -0.59 -8.93 12.95
N ILE A 89 -0.59 -7.81 13.68
CA ILE A 89 -0.06 -7.76 15.05
C ILE A 89 -0.80 -8.72 15.98
N VAL A 90 -2.14 -8.77 15.91
CA VAL A 90 -2.93 -9.72 16.70
C VAL A 90 -2.53 -11.16 16.41
N TYR A 91 -2.27 -11.49 15.15
CA TYR A 91 -1.85 -12.83 14.75
C TYR A 91 -0.46 -13.15 15.30
N VAL A 92 0.52 -12.27 15.09
CA VAL A 92 1.91 -12.43 15.55
C VAL A 92 1.96 -12.66 17.06
N VAL A 93 1.27 -11.83 17.85
CA VAL A 93 1.26 -11.96 19.32
C VAL A 93 0.65 -13.28 19.78
N LYS A 94 -0.48 -13.69 19.18
CA LYS A 94 -1.09 -14.98 19.48
C LYS A 94 -0.15 -16.12 19.15
N ARG A 95 0.48 -16.07 17.98
CA ARG A 95 1.39 -17.11 17.51
C ARG A 95 2.63 -17.22 18.39
N TYR A 96 3.16 -16.10 18.83
CA TYR A 96 4.29 -16.05 19.76
C TYR A 96 3.92 -16.66 21.12
N ALA A 97 2.75 -16.33 21.65
CA ALA A 97 2.23 -16.92 22.87
C ALA A 97 2.02 -18.44 22.77
N GLU A 98 1.57 -18.94 21.60
CA GLU A 98 1.39 -20.38 21.36
C GLU A 98 2.72 -21.14 21.37
N ILE A 99 3.79 -20.55 20.84
CA ILE A 99 5.12 -21.18 20.74
C ILE A 99 5.85 -21.15 22.08
N HIS A 100 5.82 -20.02 22.77
CA HIS A 100 6.63 -19.78 23.97
C HIS A 100 5.87 -19.99 25.29
N GLY A 101 4.54 -19.98 25.26
CA GLY A 101 3.69 -20.18 26.45
C GLY A 101 3.98 -19.17 27.56
N GLU A 102 4.10 -19.65 28.79
CA GLU A 102 4.40 -18.81 29.97
C GLU A 102 5.80 -18.18 29.94
N GLN A 103 6.69 -18.65 29.06
CA GLN A 103 8.05 -18.12 28.91
C GLN A 103 8.17 -17.08 27.78
N ALA A 104 7.04 -16.63 27.22
CA ALA A 104 7.02 -15.61 26.17
C ALA A 104 7.63 -14.29 26.68
N ASP A 105 8.72 -13.86 26.06
CA ASP A 105 9.30 -12.54 26.26
C ASP A 105 8.74 -11.56 25.21
N TYR A 106 7.73 -10.79 25.62
CA TYR A 106 7.08 -9.80 24.76
C TYR A 106 7.92 -8.53 24.56
N THR A 107 8.94 -8.30 25.39
CA THR A 107 9.90 -7.21 25.16
C THR A 107 10.74 -7.55 23.94
N HIS A 108 11.22 -8.79 23.87
CA HIS A 108 11.94 -9.28 22.71
C HIS A 108 11.07 -9.32 21.44
N LEU A 109 9.79 -9.71 21.55
CA LEU A 109 8.87 -9.63 20.41
C LEU A 109 8.71 -8.19 19.90
N GLN A 110 8.60 -7.21 20.80
CA GLN A 110 8.52 -5.80 20.43
C GLN A 110 9.78 -5.37 19.67
N GLU A 111 10.97 -5.73 20.15
CA GLU A 111 12.23 -5.44 19.45
C GLU A 111 12.27 -6.03 18.04
N ILE A 112 11.83 -7.29 17.88
CA ILE A 112 11.77 -7.94 16.55
C ILE A 112 10.81 -7.18 15.62
N LEU A 113 9.64 -6.76 16.12
CA LEU A 113 8.66 -6.01 15.33
C LEU A 113 9.20 -4.63 14.90
N ASP A 114 9.87 -3.95 15.83
CA ASP A 114 10.48 -2.62 15.63
C ASP A 114 11.65 -2.66 14.63
N GLU A 115 12.33 -3.78 14.47
CA GLU A 115 13.38 -3.92 13.45
C GLU A 115 12.80 -4.41 12.12
N ALA A 116 11.91 -5.40 12.14
CA ALA A 116 11.43 -6.07 10.94
C ALA A 116 10.72 -5.14 9.95
N HIS A 117 10.16 -4.01 10.39
CA HIS A 117 9.45 -3.10 9.49
C HIS A 117 10.37 -2.33 8.51
N TYR A 118 11.68 -2.34 8.76
CA TYR A 118 12.73 -1.86 7.85
C TYR A 118 13.31 -2.94 6.94
N GLU A 119 13.07 -4.21 7.27
CA GLU A 119 13.85 -5.34 6.78
C GLU A 119 12.99 -6.24 5.87
N PHE A 120 12.25 -5.60 4.95
CA PHE A 120 11.36 -6.28 4.01
C PHE A 120 11.94 -6.28 2.60
N ILE A 121 12.24 -7.46 2.07
CA ILE A 121 12.80 -7.61 0.73
C ILE A 121 11.65 -7.71 -0.28
N LEU A 122 11.31 -6.59 -0.93
CA LEU A 122 10.20 -6.51 -1.92
C LEU A 122 10.28 -7.60 -3.00
N LYS A 123 11.46 -7.82 -3.57
CA LYS A 123 11.70 -8.80 -4.65
C LYS A 123 11.42 -10.23 -4.24
N GLU A 124 11.63 -10.55 -2.97
CA GLU A 124 11.41 -11.87 -2.39
C GLU A 124 10.07 -11.97 -1.65
N ASN A 125 9.37 -10.83 -1.47
CA ASN A 125 8.13 -10.71 -0.71
C ASN A 125 8.23 -11.35 0.69
N ARG A 126 9.32 -11.03 1.42
CA ARG A 126 9.64 -11.65 2.70
C ARG A 126 10.41 -10.72 3.63
N PHE A 127 10.35 -10.99 4.93
CA PHE A 127 11.19 -10.34 5.93
C PHE A 127 12.54 -11.06 6.04
N ALA A 128 13.64 -10.30 6.06
CA ALA A 128 14.98 -10.82 6.30
C ALA A 128 15.94 -9.71 6.71
N ALA A 129 16.73 -9.96 7.75
CA ALA A 129 17.76 -9.05 8.23
C ALA A 129 19.06 -9.82 8.50
N ASP A 130 20.21 -9.16 8.30
CA ASP A 130 21.52 -9.74 8.58
C ASP A 130 21.94 -9.53 10.05
N HIS A 131 21.39 -8.52 10.72
CA HIS A 131 21.78 -8.11 12.09
C HIS A 131 20.88 -8.66 13.20
N MET A 132 19.70 -9.18 12.86
CA MET A 132 18.74 -9.75 13.82
C MET A 132 17.96 -10.92 13.20
N ASP A 133 17.64 -11.92 14.00
CA ASP A 133 16.74 -13.00 13.57
C ASP A 133 15.29 -12.52 13.62
N ILE A 134 14.78 -12.11 12.45
CA ILE A 134 13.38 -11.73 12.25
C ILE A 134 12.56 -12.83 11.54
N SER A 135 13.09 -14.07 11.48
CA SER A 135 12.45 -15.18 10.77
C SER A 135 11.06 -15.52 11.33
N PHE A 136 10.82 -15.25 12.60
CA PHE A 136 9.50 -15.41 13.21
C PHE A 136 8.43 -14.51 12.55
N ILE A 137 8.77 -13.27 12.22
CA ILE A 137 7.85 -12.34 11.52
C ILE A 137 7.59 -12.82 10.10
N ASP A 138 8.64 -13.27 9.39
CA ASP A 138 8.45 -13.84 8.05
C ASP A 138 7.58 -15.09 8.08
N GLN A 139 7.79 -15.97 9.07
CA GLN A 139 6.96 -17.16 9.26
C GLN A 139 5.50 -16.77 9.50
N CYS A 140 5.22 -15.79 10.37
CA CYS A 140 3.85 -15.32 10.59
C CYS A 140 3.21 -14.77 9.31
N TYR A 141 3.99 -14.04 8.50
CA TYR A 141 3.52 -13.53 7.22
C TYR A 141 3.24 -14.66 6.22
N GLU A 142 4.08 -15.69 6.20
CA GLU A 142 3.88 -16.89 5.37
C GLU A 142 2.67 -17.72 5.81
N GLU A 143 2.46 -17.92 7.11
CA GLU A 143 1.27 -18.61 7.66
C GLU A 143 -0.03 -17.87 7.32
N LEU A 144 0.04 -16.56 7.08
CA LEU A 144 -1.04 -15.73 6.55
C LEU A 144 -1.05 -15.66 5.00
N GLU A 145 -0.42 -16.63 4.34
CA GLU A 145 -0.35 -16.77 2.89
C GLU A 145 0.31 -15.57 2.18
N ARG A 146 1.18 -14.84 2.89
CA ARG A 146 1.83 -13.60 2.43
C ARG A 146 0.79 -12.59 1.90
N ASN A 147 -0.34 -12.49 2.62
CA ASN A 147 -1.45 -11.63 2.23
C ASN A 147 -1.07 -10.14 2.34
N GLN A 148 -1.12 -9.45 1.20
CA GLN A 148 -0.78 -8.03 1.05
C GLN A 148 -1.74 -7.08 1.78
N ASP A 149 -2.84 -7.58 2.33
CA ASP A 149 -3.73 -6.81 3.20
C ASP A 149 -3.28 -6.85 4.67
N CYS A 150 -2.35 -7.73 5.04
CA CYS A 150 -1.77 -7.78 6.39
C CYS A 150 -0.71 -6.69 6.60
N LEU A 151 -0.14 -6.16 5.52
CA LEU A 151 0.94 -5.18 5.53
C LEU A 151 0.58 -4.00 4.63
N ILE A 152 0.85 -2.79 5.09
CA ILE A 152 0.86 -1.61 4.23
C ILE A 152 2.32 -1.34 3.85
N ILE A 153 2.66 -1.48 2.58
CA ILE A 153 3.97 -1.12 2.04
C ILE A 153 3.87 0.30 1.50
N GLY A 154 4.63 1.21 2.09
CA GLY A 154 4.75 2.60 1.66
C GLY A 154 6.11 2.85 1.02
N ILE A 155 6.16 3.61 -0.06
CA ILE A 155 7.42 4.18 -0.59
C ILE A 155 7.48 5.64 -0.15
N GLU A 156 8.55 6.01 0.54
CA GLU A 156 8.76 7.38 1.00
C GLU A 156 8.80 8.34 -0.21
N THR A 157 7.96 9.38 -0.16
CA THR A 157 7.93 10.44 -1.17
C THR A 157 8.62 11.70 -0.70
N TYR A 158 8.60 11.94 0.61
CA TYR A 158 9.17 13.10 1.27
C TYR A 158 9.39 12.77 2.74
N ALA A 159 10.54 13.16 3.28
CA ALA A 159 10.79 13.16 4.72
C ALA A 159 11.45 14.47 5.16
N ASP A 160 11.09 14.91 6.36
CA ASP A 160 11.74 15.98 7.10
C ASP A 160 11.93 15.58 8.57
N CYS A 161 12.43 16.51 9.39
CA CYS A 161 12.66 16.25 10.81
C CYS A 161 11.37 16.08 11.64
N GLY A 162 10.18 16.27 11.05
CA GLY A 162 8.89 16.11 11.70
C GLY A 162 8.17 14.82 11.29
N GLY A 163 8.45 14.29 10.11
CA GLY A 163 7.87 13.04 9.63
C GLY A 163 8.12 12.78 8.15
N ALA A 164 7.41 11.79 7.63
CA ALA A 164 7.49 11.36 6.25
C ALA A 164 6.09 11.19 5.63
N GLU A 165 6.01 11.40 4.32
CA GLU A 165 4.87 11.04 3.49
C GLU A 165 5.23 9.79 2.69
N TYR A 166 4.30 8.85 2.62
CA TYR A 166 4.47 7.58 1.94
C TYR A 166 3.42 7.42 0.87
N MET A 167 3.84 6.97 -0.31
CA MET A 167 2.98 6.48 -1.37
C MET A 167 2.62 5.03 -1.10
N ILE A 168 1.34 4.74 -0.93
CA ILE A 168 0.90 3.42 -0.49
C ILE A 168 0.76 2.46 -1.68
N MET A 169 1.50 1.35 -1.64
CA MET A 169 1.59 0.36 -2.72
C MET A 169 0.68 -0.83 -2.51
N THR A 170 0.25 -1.11 -1.28
CA THR A 170 -0.55 -2.30 -0.92
C THR A 170 -1.81 -1.92 -0.13
N SER A 171 -2.56 -2.93 0.34
CA SER A 171 -3.84 -2.80 1.07
C SER A 171 -5.02 -2.16 0.31
N ASP A 172 -6.10 -1.84 1.03
CA ASP A 172 -7.24 -1.06 0.52
C ASP A 172 -6.89 0.43 0.29
N LYS A 173 -5.70 0.87 0.71
CA LYS A 173 -5.20 2.25 0.56
C LYS A 173 -4.29 2.46 -0.65
N LYS A 174 -4.20 1.51 -1.59
CA LYS A 174 -3.50 1.72 -2.86
C LYS A 174 -4.01 2.97 -3.57
N GLY A 175 -3.11 3.84 -4.00
CA GLY A 175 -3.45 5.13 -4.64
C GLY A 175 -3.66 6.29 -3.66
N TYR A 176 -3.41 6.05 -2.37
CA TYR A 176 -3.35 7.10 -1.36
C TYR A 176 -1.91 7.40 -0.99
N ARG A 177 -1.71 8.61 -0.47
CA ARG A 177 -0.56 8.95 0.36
C ARG A 177 -0.96 8.85 1.83
N GLY A 178 -0.04 8.44 2.69
CA GLY A 178 -0.18 8.45 4.14
C GLY A 178 0.96 9.21 4.79
N GLY A 179 0.66 9.99 5.83
CA GLY A 179 1.66 10.62 6.68
C GLY A 179 2.04 9.72 7.84
N GLY A 180 3.33 9.58 8.09
CA GLY A 180 3.91 8.98 9.30
C GLY A 180 4.80 10.00 9.99
N TYR A 181 4.46 10.41 11.22
CA TYR A 181 5.25 11.36 12.00
C TYR A 181 6.09 10.65 13.04
N HIS A 182 7.17 11.30 13.52
CA HIS A 182 7.96 10.73 14.61
C HIS A 182 7.08 10.42 15.84
N GLY A 183 7.15 9.18 16.32
CA GLY A 183 6.33 8.71 17.44
C GLY A 183 4.86 8.47 17.12
N MET A 184 4.48 8.44 15.84
CA MET A 184 3.14 8.08 15.41
C MET A 184 2.93 6.57 15.47
N SER A 185 2.49 6.10 16.62
CA SER A 185 2.21 4.70 16.90
C SER A 185 0.84 4.49 17.53
N GLU A 186 0.36 3.25 17.50
CA GLU A 186 -0.77 2.79 18.28
C GLU A 186 -0.32 1.70 19.27
N ASP A 187 -0.92 1.73 20.46
CA ASP A 187 -0.81 0.67 21.44
C ASP A 187 -1.99 -0.30 21.27
N LEU A 188 -1.69 -1.59 21.29
CA LEU A 188 -2.67 -2.65 21.17
C LEU A 188 -2.54 -3.63 22.33
N ASP A 189 -3.58 -3.65 23.16
CA ASP A 189 -3.68 -4.58 24.29
C ASP A 189 -4.31 -5.91 23.86
N ILE A 190 -3.55 -6.99 24.04
CA ILE A 190 -3.94 -8.37 23.73
C ILE A 190 -3.72 -9.20 24.99
N ASN A 191 -4.80 -9.55 25.70
CA ASN A 191 -4.76 -10.36 26.92
C ASN A 191 -3.82 -9.81 28.02
N GLY A 192 -3.72 -8.49 28.14
CA GLY A 192 -2.86 -7.82 29.13
C GLY A 192 -1.41 -7.63 28.69
N ILE A 193 -1.09 -7.95 27.44
CA ILE A 193 0.18 -7.62 26.77
C ILE A 193 -0.07 -6.40 25.88
N THR A 194 0.76 -5.37 26.00
CA THR A 194 0.72 -4.19 25.14
C THR A 194 1.82 -4.31 24.09
N ILE A 195 1.44 -4.21 22.81
CA ILE A 195 2.37 -4.05 21.68
C ILE A 195 2.13 -2.68 21.08
N THR A 196 3.21 -1.95 20.84
CA THR A 196 3.19 -0.66 20.15
C THR A 196 3.62 -0.88 18.70
N TYR A 197 2.93 -0.29 17.73
CA TYR A 197 3.35 -0.37 16.32
C TYR A 197 3.12 0.95 15.59
N GLU A 198 3.99 1.27 14.64
CA GLU A 198 3.85 2.47 13.81
C GLU A 198 2.61 2.40 12.94
N ILE A 199 1.93 3.55 12.79
CA ILE A 199 0.74 3.68 11.95
C ILE A 199 0.89 4.81 10.94
N LEU A 200 0.14 4.69 9.84
CA LEU A 200 -0.08 5.77 8.89
C LEU A 200 -1.41 6.47 9.16
N ASN A 201 -1.46 7.78 8.94
CA ASN A 201 -2.67 8.57 9.00
C ASN A 201 -2.67 9.68 7.93
N TYR A 202 -3.61 10.62 8.03
CA TYR A 202 -3.73 11.78 7.13
C TYR A 202 -3.81 11.38 5.65
N TYR A 203 -4.56 10.30 5.40
CA TYR A 203 -4.70 9.74 4.07
C TYR A 203 -5.29 10.77 3.10
N GLY A 204 -4.62 10.93 1.95
CA GLY A 204 -5.11 11.75 0.85
C GLY A 204 -4.98 11.00 -0.46
N THR A 205 -5.92 11.17 -1.38
CA THR A 205 -5.75 10.56 -2.70
C THR A 205 -4.60 11.25 -3.42
N VAL A 206 -3.89 10.49 -4.24
CA VAL A 206 -2.79 10.97 -5.07
C VAL A 206 -3.27 12.02 -6.08
N GLY A 207 -4.54 11.95 -6.49
CA GLY A 207 -5.16 12.91 -7.41
C GLY A 207 -5.45 14.28 -6.78
N ASP A 208 -5.81 14.33 -5.50
CA ASP A 208 -6.27 15.56 -4.86
C ASP A 208 -5.22 16.68 -4.92
N THR A 209 -3.94 16.33 -4.78
CA THR A 209 -2.88 17.32 -4.64
C THR A 209 -2.47 17.91 -5.99
N ILE A 210 -2.32 17.07 -7.01
CA ILE A 210 -1.97 17.53 -8.37
C ILE A 210 -3.13 18.27 -9.03
N ILE A 211 -4.38 17.84 -8.84
CA ILE A 211 -5.53 18.54 -9.40
C ILE A 211 -5.65 19.93 -8.75
N LYS A 212 -5.42 20.06 -7.44
CA LYS A 212 -5.38 21.37 -6.76
C LYS A 212 -4.24 22.26 -7.28
N GLU A 213 -3.05 21.71 -7.52
CA GLU A 213 -1.91 22.46 -8.08
C GLU A 213 -2.18 22.91 -9.52
N HIS A 214 -2.75 22.05 -10.37
CA HIS A 214 -3.13 22.40 -11.74
C HIS A 214 -4.25 23.43 -11.79
N SER A 215 -5.19 23.39 -10.85
CA SER A 215 -6.27 24.37 -10.74
C SER A 215 -5.73 25.73 -10.32
N SER A 216 -4.79 25.76 -9.36
CA SER A 216 -4.18 26.99 -8.83
C SER A 216 -3.25 27.66 -9.85
N ALA A 217 -2.53 26.88 -10.66
CA ALA A 217 -1.67 27.39 -11.73
C ALA A 217 -2.46 28.06 -12.87
N ARG A 218 -3.69 27.60 -13.15
CA ARG A 218 -4.57 28.21 -14.16
C ARG A 218 -5.19 29.53 -13.71
N THR A 219 -5.46 29.70 -12.42
CA THR A 219 -6.01 30.95 -11.88
C THR A 219 -4.99 32.10 -11.87
N ASN A 220 -3.70 31.78 -11.77
CA ASN A 220 -2.62 32.77 -11.75
C ASN A 220 -2.10 33.18 -13.14
N GLN A 221 -2.66 32.63 -14.23
CA GLN A 221 -2.34 33.03 -15.61
C GLN A 221 -3.40 33.97 -16.24
N SER A 222 -4.41 34.36 -15.46
CA SER A 222 -5.41 35.36 -15.86
C SER A 222 -5.20 36.66 -15.09
N PHE A 223 -4.16 37.41 -15.47
CA PHE A 223 -4.02 38.85 -15.23
C PHE A 223 -3.34 39.51 -16.44
#